data_AF-A0A7S2NDL8-F1
#
_entry.id   AF-A0A7S2NDL8-F1
#
_cell.length_a   1.000
_cell.length_b   1.000
_cell.length_c   1.000
_cell.angle_alpha   90.00
_cell.angle_beta   90.00
_cell.angle_gamma   90.00
#
_symmetry.space_group_name_H-M   'P 1'
#
loop_
_entity.id
_entity.type
_entity.pdbx_description
1 polymer ?
#
loop_
_entity_poly.entity_id
_entity_poly.type
_entity_poly.pdbx_seq_one_letter_code
_entity_poly.pdbx_strand_id
1 'polypeptide(L)'
;VTSGMVMQLLAGSKIIEVDQSLKEDRVLFGGAQKLFGMLITMGEAVAYVMSGMYGDLRELGAGNSLLIIMQLFFAGIIVILLDELMQKGYGMGSGISLFIATNICENIVWKAFSPSTMNTGKGTEFEGAIIALFHLLISKSDKVTALKEAFYRQNAPNITSLFATVLVFFVVIYFQGFRVDLGVKYQKVRGQQGSYPIKLFYTSNIPIILQTALVSNLYFFSQLLYKRFKSNMFVNLVGQWQEVEWSGQSIPVGGLAYYISPPHSFYDIWDDPIHALFYVAFVLISCALFSRTWIDVSGSSARDVAKQLREQQLMMPGFRDSDLPRVLNRYIPTAAAFGGACIGALTIVADFLGAIGSGTGILLAVTIIYQYFEIVYKEKEQGHAIF
;
A
#
# COMPACT_ATOMS: atom_id res chain seq x y z
N VAL A 1 -8.03 7.19 -1.78
CA VAL A 1 -6.81 7.30 -0.92
C VAL A 1 -6.29 8.73 -0.88
N THR A 2 -5.94 9.35 -2.01
CA THR A 2 -5.34 10.70 -2.11
C THR A 2 -6.11 11.78 -1.36
N SER A 3 -7.41 11.90 -1.61
CA SER A 3 -8.25 12.87 -0.89
C SER A 3 -8.26 12.64 0.63
N GLY A 4 -8.37 11.39 1.07
CA GLY A 4 -8.30 11.03 2.50
C GLY A 4 -6.97 11.43 3.13
N MET A 5 -5.86 11.14 2.45
CA MET A 5 -4.52 11.54 2.88
C MET A 5 -4.40 13.06 3.05
N VAL A 6 -4.81 13.83 2.05
CA VAL A 6 -4.71 15.30 2.08
C VAL A 6 -5.56 15.86 3.23
N MET A 7 -6.81 15.40 3.36
CA MET A 7 -7.69 15.85 4.44
C MET A 7 -7.17 15.47 5.83
N GLN A 8 -6.64 14.26 5.98
CA GLN A 8 -6.05 13.79 7.24
C GLN A 8 -4.80 14.60 7.59
N LEU A 9 -3.93 14.88 6.62
CA LEU A 9 -2.74 15.71 6.84
C LEU A 9 -3.10 17.15 7.20
N LEU A 10 -4.13 17.73 6.57
CA LEU A 10 -4.64 19.07 6.90
C LEU A 10 -5.22 19.15 8.32
N ALA A 11 -5.97 18.13 8.74
CA ALA A 11 -6.49 18.03 10.10
C ALA A 11 -5.36 17.80 11.12
N GLY A 12 -4.43 16.89 10.84
CA GLY A 12 -3.35 16.56 11.76
C GLY A 12 -2.27 17.63 11.90
N SER A 13 -2.04 18.43 10.86
CA SER A 13 -1.18 19.62 10.94
C SER A 13 -1.83 20.80 11.67
N LYS A 14 -3.08 20.64 12.14
CA LYS A 14 -3.90 21.68 12.77
C LYS A 14 -4.08 22.94 11.91
N ILE A 15 -3.91 22.81 10.60
CA ILE A 15 -4.28 23.88 9.66
C ILE A 15 -5.80 24.03 9.64
N ILE A 16 -6.52 22.91 9.79
CA ILE A 16 -7.96 22.86 9.98
C ILE A 16 -8.24 22.23 11.35
N GLU A 17 -8.83 23.01 12.25
CA GLU A 17 -9.32 22.49 13.53
C GLU A 17 -10.64 21.77 13.28
N VAL A 18 -10.64 20.45 13.45
CA VAL A 18 -11.82 19.60 13.32
C VAL A 18 -12.03 18.89 14.64
N ASP A 19 -13.13 19.16 15.33
CA ASP A 19 -13.45 18.44 16.55
C ASP A 19 -14.21 17.15 16.21
N GLN A 20 -13.52 16.02 16.28
CA GLN A 20 -14.11 14.69 16.04
C GLN A 20 -15.19 14.32 17.06
N SER A 21 -15.30 15.05 18.18
CA SER A 21 -16.37 14.87 19.17
C SER A 21 -17.70 15.46 18.72
N LEU A 22 -17.68 16.49 17.86
CA LEU A 22 -18.86 17.12 17.30
C LEU A 22 -19.35 16.35 16.07
N LYS A 23 -20.62 15.93 16.11
CA LYS A 23 -21.24 15.19 15.00
C LYS A 23 -21.30 16.01 13.72
N GLU A 24 -21.54 17.32 13.82
CA GLU A 24 -21.60 18.22 12.67
C GLU A 24 -20.25 18.32 11.95
N ASP A 25 -19.17 18.57 12.70
CA ASP A 25 -17.80 18.63 12.17
C ASP A 25 -17.38 17.32 11.49
N ARG A 26 -17.76 16.18 12.08
CA ARG A 26 -17.47 14.87 11.49
C ARG A 26 -18.19 14.66 10.15
N VAL A 27 -19.45 15.11 10.04
CA VAL A 27 -20.23 15.04 8.80
C VAL A 27 -19.67 16.00 7.75
N LEU A 28 -19.31 17.23 8.14
CA LEU A 28 -18.68 18.21 7.28
C LEU A 28 -17.31 17.73 6.76
N PHE A 29 -16.47 17.18 7.63
CA PHE A 29 -15.17 16.63 7.25
C PHE A 29 -15.32 15.46 6.27
N GLY A 30 -16.24 14.53 6.55
CA GLY A 30 -16.55 13.43 5.64
C GLY A 30 -17.12 13.90 4.30
N GLY A 31 -17.97 14.93 4.31
CA GLY A 31 -18.50 15.56 3.10
C GLY A 31 -17.42 16.25 2.26
N ALA A 32 -16.55 17.03 2.91
CA ALA A 32 -15.43 17.70 2.26
C ALA A 32 -14.44 16.71 1.64
N GLN A 33 -14.11 15.62 2.35
CA GLN A 33 -13.27 14.55 1.83
C GLN A 33 -13.88 13.92 0.54
N LYS A 34 -15.19 13.71 0.49
CA LYS A 34 -15.83 13.18 -0.72
C LYS A 34 -15.82 14.18 -1.86
N LEU A 35 -16.06 15.46 -1.58
CA LEU A 35 -16.05 16.52 -2.58
C LEU A 35 -14.66 16.67 -3.19
N PHE A 36 -13.61 16.68 -2.36
CA PHE A 36 -12.23 16.61 -2.84
C PHE A 36 -11.95 15.35 -3.64
N GLY A 37 -12.47 14.19 -3.20
CA GLY A 37 -12.40 12.94 -3.96
C GLY A 37 -12.97 13.09 -5.37
N MET A 38 -14.19 13.63 -5.50
CA MET A 38 -14.83 13.86 -6.79
C MET A 38 -14.04 14.83 -7.68
N LEU A 39 -13.56 15.95 -7.12
CA LEU A 39 -12.74 16.91 -7.86
C LEU A 39 -11.43 16.29 -8.37
N ILE A 40 -10.76 15.49 -7.53
CA ILE A 40 -9.53 14.78 -7.93
C ILE A 40 -9.84 13.76 -9.02
N THR A 41 -10.91 12.96 -8.90
CA THR A 41 -11.28 12.00 -9.95
C THR A 41 -11.58 12.66 -11.29
N MET A 42 -12.23 13.83 -11.27
CA MET A 42 -12.48 14.61 -12.49
C MET A 42 -11.17 15.15 -13.08
N GLY A 43 -10.29 15.71 -12.25
CA GLY A 43 -8.99 16.21 -12.68
C GLY A 43 -8.09 15.11 -13.25
N GLU A 44 -8.03 13.95 -12.59
CA GLU A 44 -7.30 12.77 -13.05
C GLU A 44 -7.88 12.22 -14.35
N ALA A 45 -9.19 12.08 -14.48
CA ALA A 45 -9.83 11.59 -15.71
C ALA A 45 -9.50 12.49 -16.92
N VAL A 46 -9.56 13.81 -16.75
CA VAL A 46 -9.15 14.77 -17.79
C VAL A 46 -7.66 14.62 -18.09
N ALA A 47 -6.81 14.55 -17.06
CA ALA A 47 -5.37 14.41 -17.21
C ALA A 47 -4.98 13.11 -17.94
N TYR A 48 -5.62 11.98 -17.63
CA TYR A 48 -5.39 10.69 -18.29
C TYR A 48 -5.73 10.73 -19.77
N VAL A 49 -6.89 11.29 -20.14
CA VAL A 49 -7.27 11.42 -21.55
C VAL A 49 -6.33 12.40 -22.27
N MET A 50 -6.02 13.55 -21.66
CA MET A 50 -5.07 14.51 -22.22
C MET A 50 -3.63 13.98 -22.32
N SER A 51 -3.25 12.99 -21.51
CA SER A 51 -1.92 12.38 -21.56
C SER A 51 -1.72 11.47 -22.77
N GLY A 52 -2.78 11.19 -23.54
CA GLY A 52 -2.74 10.32 -24.71
C GLY A 52 -2.58 8.84 -24.37
N MET A 53 -2.79 8.44 -23.10
CA MET A 53 -2.68 7.04 -22.66
C MET A 53 -3.67 6.11 -23.37
N TYR A 54 -4.80 6.65 -23.82
CA TYR A 54 -5.84 5.92 -24.56
C TYR A 54 -5.71 6.05 -26.10
N GLY A 55 -4.71 6.78 -26.60
CA GLY A 55 -4.53 7.15 -28.01
C GLY A 55 -4.42 8.67 -28.20
N ASP A 56 -3.96 9.11 -29.37
CA ASP A 56 -3.82 10.55 -29.66
C ASP A 56 -5.21 11.20 -29.78
N LEU A 57 -5.40 12.39 -29.19
CA LEU A 57 -6.70 13.09 -29.12
C LEU A 57 -7.31 13.34 -30.51
N ARG A 58 -6.45 13.37 -31.54
CA ARG A 58 -6.82 13.57 -32.94
C ARG A 58 -7.43 12.32 -33.58
N GLU A 59 -7.05 11.12 -33.14
CA GLU A 59 -7.58 9.86 -33.68
C GLU A 59 -8.83 9.38 -32.93
N LEU A 60 -8.91 9.63 -31.62
CA LEU A 60 -10.10 9.30 -30.81
C LEU A 60 -11.31 10.17 -31.14
N GLY A 61 -11.10 11.40 -31.59
CA GLY A 61 -12.14 12.40 -31.74
C GLY A 61 -12.62 12.97 -30.39
N ALA A 62 -13.07 14.23 -30.40
CA ALA A 62 -13.49 14.94 -29.20
C ALA A 62 -14.70 14.29 -28.50
N GLY A 63 -15.59 13.64 -29.27
CA GLY A 63 -16.77 12.95 -28.74
C GLY A 63 -16.43 11.72 -27.90
N ASN A 64 -15.56 10.83 -28.39
CA ASN A 64 -15.18 9.63 -27.64
C ASN A 64 -14.31 9.97 -26.43
N SER A 65 -13.43 10.97 -26.57
CA SER A 65 -12.63 11.48 -25.45
C SER A 65 -13.53 11.98 -24.30
N LEU A 66 -14.61 12.70 -24.63
CA LEU A 66 -15.59 13.16 -23.64
C LEU A 66 -16.35 11.99 -23.00
N LEU A 67 -16.72 10.97 -23.79
CA LEU A 67 -17.38 9.76 -23.28
C LEU A 67 -16.48 9.00 -22.29
N ILE A 68 -15.18 8.86 -22.58
CA ILE A 68 -14.22 8.21 -21.68
C ILE A 68 -14.11 8.99 -20.36
N ILE A 69 -14.02 10.33 -20.42
CA ILE A 69 -13.96 11.17 -19.21
C ILE A 69 -15.23 10.97 -18.37
N MET A 70 -16.41 10.99 -19.00
CA MET A 70 -17.69 10.76 -18.31
C MET A 70 -17.76 9.37 -17.70
N GLN A 71 -17.32 8.33 -18.42
CA GLN A 71 -17.30 6.95 -17.92
C GLN A 71 -16.38 6.79 -16.71
N LEU A 72 -15.16 7.35 -16.77
CA LEU A 72 -14.21 7.33 -15.65
C LEU A 72 -14.76 8.08 -14.44
N PHE A 73 -15.41 9.22 -14.65
CA PHE A 73 -16.02 10.00 -13.57
C PHE A 73 -17.17 9.23 -12.89
N PHE A 74 -18.09 8.65 -13.67
CA PHE A 74 -19.17 7.82 -13.12
C PHE A 74 -18.65 6.59 -12.39
N ALA A 75 -17.66 5.90 -12.94
CA ALA A 75 -17.00 4.77 -12.26
C ALA A 75 -16.35 5.21 -10.94
N GLY A 76 -15.67 6.37 -10.93
CA GLY A 76 -15.08 6.96 -9.73
C GLY A 76 -16.11 7.27 -8.65
N ILE A 77 -17.26 7.84 -9.03
CA ILE A 77 -18.37 8.10 -8.09
C ILE A 77 -18.90 6.79 -7.50
N ILE A 78 -19.11 5.76 -8.32
CA ILE A 78 -19.59 4.44 -7.85
C ILE A 78 -18.63 3.87 -6.80
N VAL A 79 -17.31 3.94 -7.04
CA VAL A 79 -16.30 3.46 -6.09
C VAL A 79 -16.33 4.25 -4.78
N ILE A 80 -16.46 5.59 -4.84
CA ILE A 80 -16.57 6.44 -3.64
C ILE A 80 -17.83 6.08 -2.84
N LEU A 81 -18.96 5.84 -3.51
CA LEU A 81 -20.21 5.45 -2.87
C LEU A 81 -20.14 4.04 -2.25
N LEU A 82 -19.45 3.09 -2.90
CA LEU A 82 -19.23 1.76 -2.36
C LEU A 82 -18.36 1.79 -1.09
N ASP A 83 -17.31 2.61 -1.07
CA ASP A 83 -16.51 2.81 0.14
C ASP A 83 -17.35 3.41 1.28
N GLU A 84 -18.23 4.36 0.98
CA GLU A 84 -19.16 4.92 1.97
C GLU A 84 -20.16 3.88 2.49
N LEU A 85 -20.71 3.04 1.61
CA LEU A 85 -21.63 1.97 2.00
C LEU A 85 -20.94 1.01 2.98
N MET A 86 -19.71 0.62 2.68
CA MET A 86 -18.92 -0.24 3.56
C MET A 86 -18.62 0.43 4.91
N GLN A 87 -18.23 1.70 4.91
CA GLN A 87 -17.93 2.45 6.14
C GLN A 87 -19.16 2.73 7.02
N LYS A 88 -20.36 2.81 6.43
CA LYS A 88 -21.62 2.99 7.18
C LYS A 88 -22.11 1.73 7.91
N GLY A 89 -21.29 0.69 7.98
CA GLY A 89 -21.55 -0.51 8.78
C GLY A 89 -22.10 -1.70 7.99
N TYR A 90 -22.26 -1.59 6.68
CA TYR A 90 -22.53 -2.75 5.82
C TYR A 90 -21.27 -3.58 5.54
N GLY A 91 -20.08 -3.04 5.84
CA GLY A 91 -18.81 -3.75 5.76
C GLY A 91 -18.12 -3.85 7.12
N MET A 92 -17.33 -4.90 7.32
CA MET A 92 -16.50 -5.13 8.52
C MET A 92 -15.29 -4.18 8.62
N GLY A 93 -15.13 -3.24 7.69
CA GLY A 93 -13.97 -2.34 7.61
C GLY A 93 -14.07 -1.36 6.44
N SER A 94 -12.96 -0.70 6.10
CA SER A 94 -12.90 0.28 5.01
C SER A 94 -13.01 -0.40 3.64
N GLY A 95 -13.78 0.19 2.72
CA GLY A 95 -13.89 -0.31 1.35
C GLY A 95 -12.57 -0.20 0.58
N ILE A 96 -11.81 0.88 0.82
CA ILE A 96 -10.48 1.08 0.23
C ILE A 96 -9.55 -0.10 0.52
N SER A 97 -9.48 -0.56 1.78
CA SER A 97 -8.62 -1.69 2.14
C SER A 97 -9.05 -2.99 1.47
N LEU A 98 -10.36 -3.23 1.38
CA LEU A 98 -10.87 -4.44 0.73
C LEU A 98 -10.56 -4.45 -0.77
N PHE A 99 -10.77 -3.34 -1.48
CA PHE A 99 -10.48 -3.26 -2.92
C PHE A 99 -9.00 -3.47 -3.23
N ILE A 100 -8.11 -2.89 -2.41
CA ILE A 100 -6.67 -3.08 -2.55
C ILE A 100 -6.31 -4.56 -2.33
N ALA A 101 -6.78 -5.17 -1.24
CA ALA A 101 -6.48 -6.56 -0.93
C ALA A 101 -6.98 -7.52 -2.02
N THR A 102 -8.21 -7.32 -2.51
CA THR A 102 -8.78 -8.14 -3.59
C THR A 102 -7.99 -8.02 -4.88
N ASN A 103 -7.63 -6.80 -5.30
CA ASN A 103 -6.87 -6.60 -6.54
C ASN A 103 -5.47 -7.23 -6.48
N ILE A 104 -4.81 -7.18 -5.31
CA ILE A 104 -3.51 -7.84 -5.12
C ILE A 104 -3.66 -9.36 -5.16
N CYS A 105 -4.67 -9.91 -4.47
CA CYS A 105 -4.93 -11.35 -4.49
C CYS A 105 -5.27 -11.85 -5.89
N GLU A 106 -6.09 -11.10 -6.64
CA GLU A 106 -6.40 -11.38 -8.04
C GLU A 106 -5.13 -11.39 -8.89
N ASN A 107 -4.27 -10.38 -8.78
CA ASN A 107 -3.00 -10.32 -9.50
C ASN A 107 -2.07 -11.50 -9.17
N ILE A 108 -2.00 -11.92 -7.90
CA ILE A 108 -1.17 -13.07 -7.49
C ILE A 108 -1.73 -14.36 -8.09
N VAL A 109 -3.04 -14.59 -8.00
CA VAL A 109 -3.70 -15.77 -8.56
C VAL A 109 -3.59 -15.78 -10.08
N TRP A 110 -3.80 -14.65 -10.74
CA TRP A 110 -3.67 -14.52 -12.19
C TRP A 110 -2.25 -14.83 -12.64
N LYS A 111 -1.22 -14.24 -12.02
CA LYS A 111 0.18 -14.54 -12.38
C LYS A 111 0.62 -15.97 -12.03
N ALA A 112 -0.03 -16.62 -11.07
CA ALA A 112 0.23 -18.03 -10.74
C ALA A 112 -0.45 -19.01 -11.73
N PHE A 113 -1.68 -18.69 -12.17
CA PHE A 113 -2.57 -19.60 -12.89
C PHE A 113 -3.06 -19.06 -14.25
N SER A 114 -2.44 -18.04 -14.83
CA SER A 114 -2.93 -17.47 -16.10
C SER A 114 -2.82 -18.49 -17.24
N PRO A 115 -3.94 -18.76 -17.95
CA PRO A 115 -3.96 -19.70 -19.07
C PRO A 115 -3.52 -19.04 -20.40
N SER A 116 -3.18 -17.75 -20.38
CA SER A 116 -2.66 -17.02 -21.54
C SER A 116 -1.32 -17.60 -21.98
N THR A 117 -1.14 -17.69 -23.29
CA THR A 117 0.15 -18.06 -23.90
C THR A 117 0.79 -16.81 -24.50
N MET A 118 2.08 -16.62 -24.21
CA MET A 118 2.90 -15.60 -24.86
C MET A 118 3.91 -16.32 -25.76
N ASN A 119 3.96 -15.92 -27.03
CA ASN A 119 4.88 -16.49 -27.99
C ASN A 119 6.17 -15.67 -28.03
N THR A 120 7.13 -16.01 -27.17
CA THR A 120 8.43 -15.33 -27.11
C THR A 120 9.42 -15.99 -28.08
N GLY A 121 9.11 -16.00 -29.39
CA GLY A 121 10.05 -16.38 -30.47
C GLY A 121 10.70 -17.77 -30.44
N LYS A 122 10.56 -18.54 -29.36
CA LYS A 122 11.10 -19.89 -29.10
C LYS A 122 9.99 -20.93 -28.88
N GLY A 123 8.72 -20.53 -28.99
CA GLY A 123 7.55 -21.38 -28.80
C GLY A 123 6.44 -20.70 -27.98
N THR A 124 5.26 -21.33 -27.93
CA THR A 124 4.16 -20.92 -27.06
C THR A 124 4.49 -21.26 -25.62
N GLU A 125 4.73 -20.26 -24.80
CA GLU A 125 4.96 -20.45 -23.38
C GLU A 125 3.78 -19.87 -22.60
N PHE A 126 3.27 -20.61 -21.61
CA PHE A 126 2.22 -20.11 -20.74
C PHE A 126 2.78 -19.00 -19.84
N GLU A 127 1.95 -18.00 -19.57
CA GLU A 127 2.27 -16.88 -18.68
C GLU A 127 2.20 -17.28 -17.20
N GLY A 128 1.32 -18.24 -16.86
CA GLY A 128 1.13 -18.70 -15.49
C GLY A 128 2.28 -19.58 -15.01
N ALA A 129 2.90 -19.22 -13.89
CA ALA A 129 4.07 -19.94 -13.34
C ALA A 129 3.82 -21.45 -13.13
N ILE A 130 2.61 -21.82 -12.69
CA ILE A 130 2.24 -23.21 -12.39
C ILE A 130 1.85 -23.95 -13.67
N ILE A 131 1.08 -23.31 -14.55
CA ILE A 131 0.63 -23.91 -15.81
C ILE A 131 1.82 -24.13 -16.76
N ALA A 132 2.75 -23.16 -16.81
CA ALA A 132 4.00 -23.28 -17.55
C ALA A 132 4.88 -24.41 -17.01
N LEU A 133 4.97 -24.60 -15.69
CA LEU A 133 5.69 -25.74 -15.10
C LEU A 133 5.11 -27.07 -15.59
N PHE A 134 3.79 -27.26 -15.51
CA PHE A 134 3.16 -28.50 -15.94
C PHE A 134 3.30 -28.71 -17.45
N HIS A 135 3.14 -27.67 -18.26
CA HIS A 135 3.30 -27.78 -19.70
C HIS A 135 4.75 -28.08 -20.12
N LEU A 136 5.74 -27.41 -19.53
CA LEU A 136 7.15 -27.64 -19.83
C LEU A 136 7.64 -29.00 -19.33
N LEU A 137 7.14 -29.46 -18.18
CA LEU A 137 7.49 -30.77 -17.61
C LEU A 137 6.88 -31.95 -18.39
N ILE A 138 5.71 -31.74 -19.02
CA ILE A 138 5.03 -32.76 -19.84
C ILE A 138 5.52 -32.74 -21.30
N SER A 139 5.84 -31.56 -21.85
CA SER A 139 6.12 -31.38 -23.28
C SER A 139 7.61 -31.51 -23.67
N LYS A 140 8.57 -31.21 -22.78
CA LYS A 140 10.01 -31.36 -23.06
C LYS A 140 10.60 -32.66 -22.49
N SER A 141 11.40 -33.37 -23.31
CA SER A 141 12.10 -34.61 -22.92
C SER A 141 13.30 -34.38 -21.98
N ASP A 142 13.95 -33.20 -22.03
CA ASP A 142 15.08 -32.84 -21.16
C ASP A 142 14.60 -32.17 -19.87
N LYS A 143 14.28 -33.02 -18.87
CA LYS A 143 13.72 -32.59 -17.57
C LYS A 143 14.60 -31.59 -16.83
N VAL A 144 15.92 -31.64 -16.95
CA VAL A 144 16.86 -30.78 -16.20
C VAL A 144 16.97 -29.38 -16.83
N THR A 145 17.04 -29.31 -18.16
CA THR A 145 17.08 -28.03 -18.89
C THR A 145 15.74 -27.32 -18.83
N ALA A 146 14.62 -28.06 -18.94
CA ALA A 146 13.27 -27.52 -18.79
C ALA A 146 13.00 -27.01 -17.36
N LEU A 147 13.52 -27.68 -16.33
CA LEU A 147 13.43 -27.18 -14.95
C LEU A 147 14.24 -25.88 -14.80
N LYS A 148 15.47 -25.84 -15.32
CA LYS A 148 16.32 -24.63 -15.21
C LYS A 148 15.71 -23.45 -15.97
N GLU A 149 15.09 -23.70 -17.12
CA GLU A 149 14.42 -22.69 -17.94
C GLU A 149 13.10 -22.21 -17.32
N ALA A 150 12.36 -23.09 -16.62
CA ALA A 150 11.17 -22.72 -15.84
C ALA A 150 11.47 -22.00 -14.51
N PHE A 151 12.65 -22.23 -13.92
CA PHE A 151 13.07 -21.58 -12.67
C PHE A 151 13.76 -20.21 -12.88
N TYR A 152 14.42 -19.98 -14.03
CA TYR A 152 15.22 -18.78 -14.32
C TYR A 152 14.76 -18.00 -15.57
N ARG A 153 13.44 -17.87 -15.79
CA ARG A 153 12.92 -17.09 -16.93
C ARG A 153 12.93 -15.60 -16.59
N GLN A 154 13.65 -14.78 -17.36
CA GLN A 154 13.76 -13.34 -17.07
C GLN A 154 12.49 -12.55 -17.44
N ASN A 155 11.68 -13.06 -18.38
CA ASN A 155 10.59 -12.29 -18.99
C ASN A 155 9.18 -12.70 -18.52
N ALA A 156 9.04 -13.67 -17.61
CA ALA A 156 7.73 -14.16 -17.13
C ALA A 156 7.79 -14.58 -15.64
N PRO A 157 6.63 -14.64 -14.94
CA PRO A 157 6.57 -15.11 -13.56
C PRO A 157 7.18 -16.52 -13.40
N ASN A 158 8.20 -16.64 -12.56
CA ASN A 158 8.90 -17.88 -12.28
C ASN A 158 8.31 -18.63 -11.09
N ILE A 159 8.61 -19.92 -10.99
CA ILE A 159 8.37 -20.69 -9.76
C ILE A 159 9.20 -20.13 -8.60
N THR A 160 10.40 -19.63 -8.88
CA THR A 160 11.26 -18.96 -7.89
C THR A 160 10.59 -17.74 -7.29
N SER A 161 9.90 -16.93 -8.11
CA SER A 161 9.17 -15.76 -7.61
C SER A 161 7.91 -16.15 -6.86
N LEU A 162 7.21 -17.23 -7.25
CA LEU A 162 6.09 -17.78 -6.49
C LEU A 162 6.55 -18.28 -5.10
N PHE A 163 7.66 -19.01 -5.05
CA PHE A 163 8.23 -19.48 -3.78
C PHE A 163 8.71 -18.31 -2.92
N ALA A 164 9.33 -17.29 -3.52
CA ALA A 164 9.69 -16.05 -2.84
C ALA A 164 8.45 -15.35 -2.25
N THR A 165 7.35 -15.25 -2.99
CA THR A 165 6.08 -14.70 -2.48
C THR A 165 5.59 -15.46 -1.25
N VAL A 166 5.60 -16.80 -1.29
CA VAL A 166 5.18 -17.64 -0.16
C VAL A 166 6.10 -17.44 1.05
N LEU A 167 7.42 -17.37 0.84
CA LEU A 167 8.39 -17.11 1.91
C LEU A 167 8.13 -15.74 2.56
N VAL A 168 8.01 -14.68 1.75
CA VAL A 168 7.71 -13.33 2.22
C VAL A 168 6.39 -13.30 2.98
N PHE A 169 5.36 -13.99 2.50
CA PHE A 169 4.06 -14.10 3.16
C PHE A 169 4.19 -14.66 4.59
N PHE A 170 4.91 -15.77 4.77
CA PHE A 170 5.14 -16.34 6.10
C PHE A 170 5.95 -15.41 7.02
N VAL A 171 6.98 -14.77 6.48
CA VAL A 171 7.80 -13.81 7.23
C VAL A 171 6.95 -12.63 7.71
N VAL A 172 6.12 -12.05 6.83
CA VAL A 172 5.24 -10.92 7.20
C VAL A 172 4.25 -11.33 8.29
N ILE A 173 3.62 -12.51 8.19
CA ILE A 173 2.72 -13.02 9.24
C ILE A 173 3.45 -13.16 10.58
N TYR A 174 4.68 -13.66 10.56
CA TYR A 174 5.49 -13.80 11.77
C TYR A 174 5.77 -12.44 12.41
N PHE A 175 6.18 -11.43 11.63
CA PHE A 175 6.42 -10.08 12.12
C PHE A 175 5.14 -9.39 12.61
N GLN A 176 3.99 -9.68 11.99
CA GLN A 176 2.69 -9.15 12.40
C GLN A 176 2.29 -9.57 13.83
N GLY A 177 2.77 -10.75 14.27
CA GLY A 177 2.53 -11.27 15.62
C GLY A 177 3.28 -10.55 16.74
N PHE A 178 4.27 -9.70 16.42
CA PHE A 178 5.06 -9.00 17.45
C PHE A 178 4.22 -7.92 18.12
N ARG A 179 3.97 -8.12 19.42
CA ARG A 179 3.29 -7.15 20.29
C ARG A 179 3.98 -7.02 21.63
N VAL A 180 3.95 -5.80 22.16
CA VAL A 180 4.41 -5.44 23.50
C VAL A 180 3.17 -5.23 24.35
N ASP A 181 2.93 -6.16 25.26
CA ASP A 181 1.76 -6.18 26.12
C ASP A 181 2.02 -5.34 27.38
N LEU A 182 1.34 -4.19 27.48
CA LEU A 182 1.41 -3.30 28.64
C LEU A 182 0.28 -3.65 29.62
N GLY A 183 0.63 -4.05 30.84
CA GLY A 183 -0.38 -4.30 31.87
C GLY A 183 -1.16 -3.04 32.23
N VAL A 184 -2.49 -3.14 32.29
CA VAL A 184 -3.39 -2.08 32.76
C VAL A 184 -4.36 -2.65 33.79
N LYS A 185 -4.80 -1.82 34.73
CA LYS A 185 -5.76 -2.20 35.78
C LYS A 185 -6.95 -1.25 35.73
N TYR A 186 -8.15 -1.80 35.90
CA TYR A 186 -9.35 -0.98 36.04
C TYR A 186 -9.35 -0.30 37.42
N GLN A 187 -9.59 1.01 37.45
CA GLN A 187 -9.61 1.78 38.70
C GLN A 187 -10.83 1.45 39.57
N LYS A 188 -11.98 1.16 38.95
CA LYS A 188 -13.25 0.88 39.64
C LYS A 188 -13.43 -0.56 40.09
N VAL A 189 -12.90 -1.52 39.34
CA VAL A 189 -13.07 -2.96 39.62
C VAL A 189 -11.76 -3.52 40.15
N ARG A 190 -11.70 -3.72 41.47
CA ARG A 190 -10.51 -4.30 42.12
C ARG A 190 -10.28 -5.72 41.61
N GLY A 191 -9.06 -6.00 41.16
CA GLY A 191 -8.61 -7.34 40.76
C GLY A 191 -8.66 -7.63 39.26
N GLN A 192 -9.40 -6.83 38.47
CA GLN A 192 -9.43 -7.00 37.02
C GLN A 192 -8.21 -6.36 36.37
N GLN A 193 -7.28 -7.20 35.91
CA GLN A 193 -6.12 -6.80 35.12
C GLN A 193 -6.45 -6.99 33.65
N GLY A 194 -6.22 -5.95 32.85
CA GLY A 194 -6.23 -6.01 31.40
C GLY A 194 -4.80 -5.92 30.87
N SER A 195 -4.61 -6.25 29.60
CA SER A 195 -3.39 -5.91 28.88
C SER A 195 -3.74 -5.03 27.70
N TYR A 196 -2.96 -3.97 27.50
CA TYR A 196 -3.04 -3.09 26.35
C TYR A 196 -1.90 -3.44 25.39
N PRO A 197 -2.16 -4.22 24.32
CA PRO A 197 -1.14 -4.64 23.37
C PRO A 197 -0.73 -3.49 22.44
N ILE A 198 0.53 -3.08 22.50
CA ILE A 198 1.14 -2.21 21.49
C ILE A 198 1.83 -3.10 20.45
N LYS A 199 1.25 -3.20 19.26
CA LYS A 199 1.86 -3.96 18.16
C LYS A 199 3.09 -3.25 17.61
N LEU A 200 4.03 -4.04 17.11
CA LEU A 200 5.19 -3.54 16.37
C LEU A 200 4.74 -2.65 15.19
N PHE A 201 3.73 -3.09 14.45
CA PHE A 201 3.09 -2.30 13.40
C PHE A 201 2.00 -1.38 13.96
N TYR A 202 2.43 -0.45 14.82
CA TYR A 202 1.53 0.43 15.55
C TYR A 202 0.64 1.28 14.63
N THR A 203 1.22 1.91 13.61
CA THR A 203 0.48 2.70 12.61
C THR A 203 -0.17 1.85 11.51
N SER A 204 -0.14 0.52 11.64
CA SER A 204 -0.62 -0.42 10.62
C SER A 204 0.02 -0.14 9.25
N ASN A 205 -0.78 -0.25 8.18
CA ASN A 205 -0.32 -0.31 6.79
C ASN A 205 -0.40 1.05 6.10
N ILE A 206 -0.98 2.04 6.80
CA ILE A 206 -1.27 3.34 6.22
C ILE A 206 0.00 4.03 5.72
N PRO A 207 1.13 4.09 6.46
CA PRO A 207 2.33 4.76 5.97
C PRO A 207 2.86 4.24 4.64
N ILE A 208 2.75 2.92 4.39
CA ILE A 208 3.12 2.33 3.09
C ILE A 208 2.15 2.81 2.03
N ILE A 209 0.84 2.72 2.30
CA ILE A 209 -0.19 3.16 1.36
C ILE A 209 0.03 4.63 0.99
N LEU A 210 0.42 5.46 1.97
CA LEU A 210 0.75 6.87 1.73
C LEU A 210 1.99 7.01 0.84
N GLN A 211 3.07 6.29 1.15
CA GLN A 211 4.31 6.33 0.39
C GLN A 211 4.10 5.85 -1.05
N THR A 212 3.43 4.71 -1.25
CA THR A 212 3.18 4.15 -2.58
C THR A 212 2.24 5.01 -3.40
N ALA A 213 1.20 5.56 -2.79
CA ALA A 213 0.31 6.50 -3.46
C ALA A 213 1.02 7.80 -3.86
N LEU A 214 1.89 8.33 -2.99
CA LEU A 214 2.69 9.52 -3.31
C LEU A 214 3.66 9.27 -4.46
N VAL A 215 4.36 8.13 -4.45
CA VAL A 215 5.25 7.73 -5.54
C VAL A 215 4.49 7.51 -6.84
N SER A 216 3.35 6.81 -6.80
CA SER A 216 2.50 6.59 -7.98
C SER A 216 1.99 7.89 -8.58
N ASN A 217 1.58 8.85 -7.74
CA ASN A 217 1.17 10.17 -8.21
C ASN A 217 2.34 10.94 -8.81
N LEU A 218 3.52 10.90 -8.17
CA LEU A 218 4.73 11.53 -8.68
C LEU A 218 5.09 10.97 -10.05
N TYR A 219 5.00 9.66 -10.26
CA TYR A 219 5.20 9.04 -11.57
C TYR A 219 4.18 9.50 -12.59
N PHE A 220 2.91 9.52 -12.24
CA PHE A 220 1.86 10.00 -13.13
C PHE A 220 2.11 11.46 -13.57
N PHE A 221 2.40 12.36 -12.62
CA PHE A 221 2.74 13.74 -12.94
C PHE A 221 4.02 13.83 -13.78
N SER A 222 5.06 13.08 -13.43
CA SER A 222 6.33 13.05 -14.16
C SER A 222 6.13 12.61 -15.61
N GLN A 223 5.36 11.55 -15.85
CA GLN A 223 5.03 11.04 -17.18
C GLN A 223 4.23 12.06 -18.00
N LEU A 224 3.25 12.73 -17.37
CA LEU A 224 2.43 13.75 -18.03
C LEU A 224 3.25 14.99 -18.40
N LEU A 225 4.13 15.46 -17.50
CA LEU A 225 5.03 16.58 -17.78
C LEU A 225 6.02 16.23 -18.89
N TYR A 226 6.59 15.02 -18.88
CA TYR A 226 7.52 14.57 -19.91
C TYR A 226 6.87 14.47 -21.29
N LYS A 227 5.63 13.96 -21.38
CA LYS A 227 4.87 13.91 -22.64
C LYS A 227 4.56 15.30 -23.20
N ARG A 228 4.26 16.28 -22.34
CA ARG A 228 3.87 17.65 -22.75
C ARG A 228 5.05 18.59 -22.99
N PHE A 229 6.15 18.46 -22.25
CA PHE A 229 7.28 19.40 -22.25
C PHE A 229 8.63 18.68 -22.36
N LYS A 230 8.86 17.97 -23.47
CA LYS A 230 10.11 17.21 -23.73
C LYS A 230 11.41 18.05 -23.67
N SER A 231 11.35 19.38 -23.84
CA SER A 231 12.55 20.23 -23.94
C SER A 231 12.97 20.96 -22.66
N ASN A 232 12.22 20.86 -21.56
CA ASN A 232 12.54 21.62 -20.34
C ASN A 232 13.55 20.87 -19.46
N MET A 233 14.64 21.54 -19.07
CA MET A 233 15.68 20.99 -18.17
C MET A 233 15.09 20.48 -16.85
N PHE A 234 14.11 21.18 -16.27
CA PHE A 234 13.41 20.75 -15.06
C PHE A 234 12.59 19.47 -15.24
N VAL A 235 12.00 19.25 -16.42
CA VAL A 235 11.21 18.06 -16.72
C VAL A 235 12.13 16.85 -16.89
N ASN A 236 13.28 17.04 -17.53
CA ASN A 236 14.32 16.00 -17.63
C ASN A 236 14.95 15.66 -16.28
N LEU A 237 15.04 16.62 -15.34
CA LEU A 237 15.49 16.36 -13.97
C LEU A 237 14.45 15.53 -13.17
N VAL A 238 13.16 15.80 -13.38
CA VAL A 238 12.05 15.12 -12.69
C VAL A 238 11.88 13.67 -13.19
N GLY A 239 12.02 13.42 -14.48
CA GLY A 239 12.03 12.07 -15.02
C GLY A 239 12.04 12.02 -16.54
N GLN A 240 12.96 11.22 -17.09
CA GLN A 240 12.97 10.84 -18.50
C GLN A 240 12.28 9.49 -18.62
N TRP A 241 11.21 9.42 -19.40
CA TRP A 241 10.45 8.20 -19.63
C TRP A 241 10.71 7.70 -21.04
N GLN A 242 11.01 6.41 -21.20
CA GLN A 242 11.12 5.78 -22.51
C GLN A 242 10.02 4.71 -22.63
N GLU A 243 9.25 4.79 -23.71
CA GLU A 243 8.26 3.77 -24.04
C GLU A 243 8.98 2.55 -24.62
N VAL A 244 8.84 1.39 -24.00
CA VAL A 244 9.35 0.13 -24.54
C VAL A 244 8.28 -0.44 -25.47
N GLU A 245 8.61 -0.61 -26.75
CA GLU A 245 7.71 -0.95 -27.86
C GLU A 245 6.89 -2.24 -27.69
N TRP A 246 7.22 -3.10 -26.73
CA TRP A 246 6.59 -4.42 -26.56
C TRP A 246 5.62 -4.57 -25.38
N SER A 247 5.50 -3.61 -24.46
CA SER A 247 4.59 -3.78 -23.32
C SER A 247 3.73 -2.56 -22.96
N GLY A 248 3.83 -1.45 -23.69
CA GLY A 248 3.11 -0.21 -23.33
C GLY A 248 3.49 0.34 -21.94
N GLN A 249 4.50 -0.22 -21.28
CA GLN A 249 5.04 0.30 -20.02
C GLN A 249 6.14 1.30 -20.36
N SER A 250 5.94 2.54 -19.96
CA SER A 250 6.98 3.56 -19.96
C SER A 250 7.88 3.33 -18.75
N ILE A 251 9.14 2.98 -18.99
CA ILE A 251 10.14 2.83 -17.92
C ILE A 251 10.83 4.18 -17.75
N PRO A 252 11.04 4.67 -16.51
CA PRO A 252 11.87 5.84 -16.29
C PRO A 252 13.33 5.45 -16.58
N VAL A 253 13.95 6.09 -17.57
CA VAL A 253 15.36 5.84 -17.98
C VAL A 253 16.32 6.87 -17.38
N GLY A 254 15.81 7.96 -16.78
CA GLY A 254 16.64 8.95 -16.10
C GLY A 254 15.87 9.90 -15.18
N GLY A 255 16.59 10.65 -14.36
CA GLY A 255 16.04 11.67 -13.44
C GLY A 255 15.65 11.15 -12.04
N LEU A 256 15.00 11.99 -11.24
CA LEU A 256 14.52 11.64 -9.90
C LEU A 256 13.56 10.44 -9.91
N ALA A 257 12.75 10.30 -10.96
CA ALA A 257 11.86 9.15 -11.14
C ALA A 257 12.61 7.81 -11.26
N TYR A 258 13.80 7.80 -11.88
CA TYR A 258 14.66 6.61 -11.95
C TYR A 258 15.08 6.19 -10.53
N TYR A 259 15.62 7.12 -9.73
CA TYR A 259 16.08 6.86 -8.37
C TYR A 259 15.00 6.39 -7.39
N ILE A 260 13.75 6.77 -7.62
CA ILE A 260 12.61 6.36 -6.79
C ILE A 260 12.06 5.00 -7.24
N SER A 261 12.39 4.54 -8.46
CA SER A 261 11.86 3.30 -9.02
C SER A 261 12.57 2.05 -8.50
N PRO A 262 11.82 0.99 -8.16
CA PRO A 262 12.43 -0.26 -7.71
C PRO A 262 13.25 -0.88 -8.84
N PRO A 263 14.49 -1.35 -8.57
CA PRO A 263 15.25 -2.11 -9.55
C PRO A 263 14.51 -3.43 -9.85
N HIS A 264 14.46 -3.81 -11.14
CA HIS A 264 13.63 -4.93 -11.60
C HIS A 264 14.29 -6.29 -11.40
N SER A 265 15.62 -6.33 -11.30
CA SER A 265 16.38 -7.57 -11.15
C SER A 265 17.58 -7.45 -10.20
N PHE A 266 17.98 -8.57 -9.60
CA PHE A 266 19.26 -8.69 -8.88
C PHE A 266 20.47 -8.31 -9.75
N TYR A 267 20.36 -8.47 -11.07
CA TYR A 267 21.40 -8.09 -12.01
C TYR A 267 21.55 -6.55 -12.10
N ASP A 268 20.43 -5.83 -12.17
CA ASP A 268 20.40 -4.36 -12.22
C ASP A 268 20.99 -3.72 -10.95
N ILE A 269 20.88 -4.40 -9.80
CA ILE A 269 21.49 -3.96 -8.53
C ILE A 269 23.02 -4.01 -8.60
N TRP A 270 23.57 -4.98 -9.34
CA TRP A 270 25.02 -5.13 -9.46
C TRP A 270 25.61 -4.14 -10.47
N ASP A 271 24.87 -3.85 -11.53
CA ASP A 271 25.26 -2.85 -12.52
C ASP A 271 25.19 -1.42 -11.94
N ASP A 272 24.14 -1.07 -11.18
CA ASP A 272 23.96 0.25 -10.58
C ASP A 272 23.77 0.20 -9.03
N PRO A 273 24.84 -0.07 -8.25
CA PRO A 273 24.74 -0.18 -6.79
C PRO A 273 24.35 1.13 -6.09
N ILE A 274 24.66 2.27 -6.70
CA ILE A 274 24.31 3.61 -6.17
C ILE A 274 22.80 3.83 -6.24
N HIS A 275 22.16 3.40 -7.32
CA HIS A 275 20.71 3.50 -7.50
C HIS A 275 19.98 2.68 -6.45
N ALA A 276 20.37 1.41 -6.28
CA ALA A 276 19.79 0.52 -5.29
C ALA A 276 19.94 1.07 -3.85
N LEU A 277 21.11 1.62 -3.50
CA LEU A 277 21.34 2.20 -2.18
C LEU A 277 20.48 3.45 -1.94
N PHE A 278 20.31 4.31 -2.94
CA PHE A 278 19.44 5.47 -2.84
C PHE A 278 17.97 5.06 -2.68
N TYR A 279 17.50 4.09 -3.47
CA TYR A 279 16.15 3.54 -3.37
C TYR A 279 15.88 2.98 -1.96
N VAL A 280 16.79 2.16 -1.43
CA VAL A 280 16.69 1.58 -0.08
C VAL A 280 16.62 2.67 0.99
N ALA A 281 17.53 3.65 0.94
CA ALA A 281 17.56 4.74 1.89
C ALA A 281 16.27 5.59 1.81
N PHE A 282 15.81 5.89 0.59
CA PHE A 282 14.60 6.66 0.36
C PHE A 282 13.36 5.96 0.92
N VAL A 283 13.15 4.68 0.61
CA VAL A 283 11.98 3.92 1.10
C VAL A 283 12.01 3.80 2.62
N LEU A 284 13.15 3.46 3.24
CA LEU A 284 13.25 3.32 4.69
C LEU A 284 13.00 4.64 5.42
N ILE A 285 13.65 5.72 4.97
CA ILE A 285 13.49 7.05 5.58
C ILE A 285 12.07 7.56 5.38
N SER A 286 11.52 7.42 4.17
CA SER A 286 10.16 7.86 3.85
C SER A 286 9.13 7.10 4.69
N CYS A 287 9.21 5.77 4.78
CA CYS A 287 8.30 4.97 5.59
C CYS A 287 8.42 5.27 7.10
N ALA A 288 9.63 5.48 7.62
CA ALA A 288 9.85 5.84 9.03
C ALA A 288 9.31 7.24 9.36
N LEU A 289 9.54 8.22 8.49
CA LEU A 289 9.03 9.59 8.64
C LEU A 289 7.50 9.61 8.56
N PHE A 290 6.92 8.97 7.53
CA PHE A 290 5.47 8.89 7.40
C PHE A 290 4.81 8.15 8.55
N SER A 291 5.40 7.07 9.07
CA SER A 291 4.87 6.40 10.25
C SER A 291 4.89 7.31 11.48
N ARG A 292 5.98 8.05 11.70
CA ARG A 292 6.07 8.98 12.83
C ARG A 292 5.06 10.11 12.74
N THR A 293 4.95 10.77 11.59
CA THR A 293 3.98 11.86 11.40
C THR A 293 2.55 11.34 11.47
N TRP A 294 2.31 10.10 11.02
CA TRP A 294 0.98 9.49 11.07
C TRP A 294 0.46 9.28 12.50
N ILE A 295 1.31 8.98 13.47
CA ILE A 295 0.89 8.85 14.88
C ILE A 295 0.24 10.15 15.38
N ASP A 296 0.86 11.28 15.05
CA ASP A 296 0.40 12.60 15.50
C ASP A 296 -0.89 12.99 14.77
N VAL A 297 -0.99 12.67 13.47
CA VAL A 297 -2.17 12.96 12.64
C VAL A 297 -3.37 12.08 12.99
N SER A 298 -3.15 10.81 13.31
CA SER A 298 -4.20 9.83 13.58
C SER A 298 -4.81 9.96 14.98
N GLY A 299 -4.34 10.89 15.82
CA GLY A 299 -4.75 10.98 17.22
C GLY A 299 -4.38 9.74 18.03
N SER A 300 -3.38 8.98 17.57
CA SER A 300 -2.85 7.79 18.26
C SER A 300 -1.54 8.12 18.96
N SER A 301 -1.28 9.40 19.23
CA SER A 301 -0.10 9.86 19.95
C SER A 301 -0.12 9.36 21.39
N ALA A 302 1.05 9.27 22.01
CA ALA A 302 1.16 8.85 23.41
C ALA A 302 0.32 9.69 24.37
N ARG A 303 0.07 10.96 24.03
CA ARG A 303 -0.80 11.86 24.81
C ARG A 303 -2.27 11.54 24.62
N ASP A 304 -2.68 11.29 23.38
CA ASP A 304 -4.07 10.99 23.05
C ASP A 304 -4.49 9.63 23.60
N VAL A 305 -3.63 8.61 23.47
CA VAL A 305 -3.85 7.29 24.05
C VAL A 305 -3.87 7.37 25.58
N ALA A 306 -2.99 8.14 26.21
CA ALA A 306 -3.04 8.35 27.66
C ALA A 306 -4.36 9.02 28.10
N LYS A 307 -4.85 9.99 27.32
CA LYS A 307 -6.13 10.66 27.58
C LYS A 307 -7.30 9.66 27.46
N GLN A 308 -7.32 8.83 26.41
CA GLN A 308 -8.33 7.78 26.22
C GLN A 308 -8.32 6.76 27.37
N LEU A 309 -7.14 6.27 27.77
CA LEU A 309 -7.00 5.34 28.90
C LEU A 309 -7.52 5.97 30.21
N ARG A 310 -7.25 7.26 30.42
CA ARG A 310 -7.74 8.00 31.59
C ARG A 310 -9.26 8.16 31.57
N GLU A 311 -9.85 8.47 30.40
CA GLU A 311 -11.30 8.55 30.22
C GLU A 311 -11.97 7.19 30.45
N GLN A 312 -11.32 6.09 30.07
CA GLN A 312 -11.74 4.72 30.36
C GLN A 312 -11.45 4.25 31.79
N GLN A 313 -10.85 5.10 32.63
CA GLN A 313 -10.45 4.79 34.01
C GLN A 313 -9.52 3.56 34.13
N LEU A 314 -8.61 3.43 33.16
CA LEU A 314 -7.54 2.45 33.16
C LEU A 314 -6.26 3.09 33.72
N MET A 315 -5.68 2.45 34.73
CA MET A 315 -4.40 2.86 35.33
C MET A 315 -3.33 1.81 35.05
N MET A 316 -2.10 2.25 34.81
CA MET A 316 -0.96 1.34 34.68
C MET A 316 -0.43 0.95 36.07
N PRO A 317 -0.22 -0.35 36.37
CA PRO A 317 0.24 -0.77 37.69
C PRO A 317 1.65 -0.22 37.96
N GLY A 318 1.82 0.44 39.11
CA GLY A 318 3.13 0.95 39.56
C GLY A 318 3.46 2.37 39.11
N PHE A 319 2.64 3.02 38.29
CA PHE A 319 2.82 4.41 37.86
C PHE A 319 1.65 5.29 38.30
N ARG A 320 1.93 6.58 38.52
CA ARG A 320 0.88 7.59 38.72
C ARG A 320 0.25 7.95 37.37
N ASP A 321 -1.00 8.39 37.39
CA ASP A 321 -1.71 8.83 36.17
C ASP A 321 -0.98 9.93 35.39
N SER A 322 -0.23 10.79 36.10
CA SER A 322 0.60 11.83 35.48
C SER A 322 1.77 11.29 34.68
N ASP A 323 2.25 10.09 34.99
CA ASP A 323 3.41 9.47 34.35
C ASP A 323 3.03 8.55 33.19
N LEU A 324 1.74 8.21 33.03
CA LEU A 324 1.24 7.37 31.94
C LEU A 324 1.64 7.89 30.54
N PRO A 325 1.52 9.19 30.22
CA PRO A 325 1.98 9.72 28.93
C PRO A 325 3.50 9.57 28.76
N ARG A 326 4.28 9.67 29.84
CA ARG A 326 5.75 9.56 29.79
C ARG A 326 6.19 8.13 29.48
N VAL A 327 5.51 7.13 30.05
CA VAL A 327 5.78 5.71 29.76
C VAL A 327 5.39 5.39 28.32
N LEU A 328 4.19 5.78 27.89
CA LEU A 328 3.72 5.55 26.52
C LEU A 328 4.59 6.24 25.46
N ASN A 329 5.12 7.43 25.76
CA ASN A 329 6.00 8.16 24.86
C ASN A 329 7.37 7.47 24.65
N ARG A 330 7.75 6.53 25.53
CA ARG A 330 8.95 5.70 25.33
C ARG A 330 8.70 4.55 24.35
N TYR A 331 7.47 4.04 24.28
CA TYR A 331 7.13 2.87 23.47
C TYR A 331 6.54 3.24 22.12
N ILE A 332 5.56 4.16 22.07
CA ILE A 332 4.78 4.43 20.85
C ILE A 332 5.63 5.02 19.71
N PRO A 333 6.42 6.10 19.89
CA PRO A 333 7.20 6.67 18.79
C PRO A 333 8.29 5.71 18.30
N THR A 334 8.91 4.95 19.21
CA THR A 334 9.92 3.95 18.86
C THR A 334 9.30 2.77 18.12
N ALA A 335 8.16 2.25 18.59
CA ALA A 335 7.44 1.16 17.93
C ALA A 335 6.98 1.57 16.53
N ALA A 336 6.47 2.79 16.35
CA ALA A 336 6.04 3.25 15.04
C ALA A 336 7.20 3.52 14.09
N ALA A 337 8.24 4.26 14.50
CA ALA A 337 9.39 4.52 13.62
C ALA A 337 10.10 3.22 13.22
N PHE A 338 10.29 2.30 14.18
CA PHE A 338 10.90 1.00 13.92
C PHE A 338 9.98 0.09 13.11
N GLY A 339 8.68 0.09 13.40
CA GLY A 339 7.66 -0.65 12.64
C GLY A 339 7.59 -0.20 11.18
N GLY A 340 7.55 1.11 10.93
CA GLY A 340 7.59 1.70 9.59
C GLY A 340 8.88 1.37 8.83
N ALA A 341 10.03 1.40 9.51
CA ALA A 341 11.31 1.00 8.93
C ALA A 341 11.35 -0.51 8.60
N CYS A 342 10.87 -1.37 9.50
CA CYS A 342 10.80 -2.82 9.28
C CYS A 342 9.90 -3.17 8.10
N ILE A 343 8.75 -2.50 8.00
CA ILE A 343 7.85 -2.61 6.86
C ILE A 343 8.54 -2.22 5.54
N GLY A 344 9.27 -1.09 5.54
CA GLY A 344 10.02 -0.64 4.37
C GLY A 344 11.09 -1.66 3.98
N ALA A 345 11.81 -2.21 4.96
CA ALA A 345 12.82 -3.24 4.73
C ALA A 345 12.21 -4.53 4.15
N LEU A 346 11.08 -5.00 4.69
CA LEU A 346 10.37 -6.18 4.17
C LEU A 346 9.89 -5.99 2.74
N THR A 347 9.41 -4.78 2.42
CA THR A 347 9.02 -4.40 1.05
C THR A 347 10.20 -4.52 0.09
N ILE A 348 11.33 -3.92 0.44
CA ILE A 348 12.55 -3.94 -0.38
C ILE A 348 13.03 -5.38 -0.59
N VAL A 349 13.07 -6.20 0.47
CA VAL A 349 13.49 -7.61 0.38
C VAL A 349 12.55 -8.38 -0.54
N ALA A 350 11.25 -8.13 -0.46
CA ALA A 350 10.28 -8.78 -1.33
C ALA A 350 10.38 -8.33 -2.80
N ASP A 351 10.65 -7.04 -3.04
CA ASP A 351 10.90 -6.51 -4.39
C ASP A 351 12.19 -7.10 -4.99
N PHE A 352 13.27 -7.18 -4.19
CA PHE A 352 14.54 -7.77 -4.64
C PHE A 352 14.43 -9.27 -4.92
N LEU A 353 13.70 -10.02 -4.10
CA LEU A 353 13.44 -11.44 -4.34
C LEU A 353 12.57 -11.69 -5.58
N GLY A 354 12.05 -10.63 -6.21
CA GLY A 354 11.20 -10.72 -7.41
C GLY A 354 9.82 -11.28 -7.11
N ALA A 355 9.28 -11.04 -5.91
CA ALA A 355 8.00 -11.61 -5.51
C ALA A 355 6.85 -11.18 -6.45
N ILE A 356 5.99 -12.16 -6.79
CA ILE A 356 4.82 -11.95 -7.65
C ILE A 356 3.81 -11.04 -6.93
N GLY A 357 3.47 -9.90 -7.56
CA GLY A 357 2.46 -8.97 -7.04
C GLY A 357 2.99 -7.72 -6.35
N SER A 358 4.30 -7.44 -6.49
CA SER A 358 5.09 -6.43 -5.79
C SER A 358 5.20 -6.67 -4.28
N GLY A 359 6.37 -6.39 -3.70
CA GLY A 359 6.61 -6.51 -2.27
C GLY A 359 5.69 -5.63 -1.45
N THR A 360 5.42 -4.43 -1.95
CA THR A 360 4.43 -3.50 -1.39
C THR A 360 3.03 -4.12 -1.37
N GLY A 361 2.57 -4.70 -2.49
CA GLY A 361 1.25 -5.29 -2.62
C GLY A 361 1.06 -6.45 -1.65
N ILE A 362 1.97 -7.43 -1.66
CA ILE A 362 1.87 -8.61 -0.79
C ILE A 362 1.75 -8.19 0.68
N LEU A 363 2.59 -7.26 1.12
CA LEU A 363 2.58 -6.81 2.51
C LEU A 363 1.26 -6.13 2.86
N LEU A 364 0.74 -5.26 1.99
CA LEU A 364 -0.58 -4.64 2.18
C LEU A 364 -1.71 -5.67 2.26
N ALA A 365 -1.73 -6.66 1.37
CA ALA A 365 -2.77 -7.69 1.37
C ALA A 365 -2.75 -8.52 2.68
N VAL A 366 -1.57 -9.01 3.09
CA VAL A 366 -1.41 -9.81 4.31
C VAL A 366 -1.87 -9.04 5.53
N THR A 367 -1.41 -7.81 5.65
CA THR A 367 -1.67 -6.98 6.83
C THR A 367 -3.12 -6.52 6.91
N ILE A 368 -3.78 -6.24 5.77
CA ILE A 368 -5.22 -5.95 5.71
C ILE A 368 -6.03 -7.19 6.11
N ILE A 369 -5.72 -8.37 5.55
CA ILE A 369 -6.41 -9.62 5.88
C ILE A 369 -6.25 -9.94 7.37
N TYR A 370 -5.05 -9.77 7.92
CA TYR A 370 -4.79 -9.99 9.34
C TYR A 370 -5.58 -9.01 10.22
N GLN A 371 -5.68 -7.74 9.82
CA GLN A 371 -6.49 -6.75 10.52
C GLN A 371 -7.98 -7.15 10.54
N TYR A 372 -8.53 -7.60 9.40
CA TYR A 372 -9.91 -8.11 9.36
C TYR A 372 -10.09 -9.37 10.21
N PHE A 373 -9.14 -10.30 10.15
CA PHE A 373 -9.16 -11.50 10.99
C PHE A 373 -9.23 -11.15 12.48
N GLU A 374 -8.45 -10.17 12.93
CA GLU A 374 -8.45 -9.73 14.32
C GLU A 374 -9.74 -9.01 14.73
N ILE A 375 -10.33 -8.20 13.84
CA ILE A 375 -11.64 -7.57 14.08
C ILE A 375 -12.69 -8.67 14.30
N VAL A 376 -12.76 -9.66 13.40
CA VAL A 376 -13.70 -10.79 13.51
C VAL A 376 -13.44 -11.63 14.76
N TYR A 377 -12.17 -11.88 15.09
CA TYR A 377 -11.80 -12.64 16.28
C TYR A 377 -12.23 -11.91 17.56
N LYS A 378 -11.99 -10.60 17.65
CA LYS A 378 -12.43 -9.77 18.79
C LYS A 378 -13.95 -9.69 18.90
N GLU A 379 -14.67 -9.53 17.80
CA GLU A 379 -16.13 -9.54 17.80
C GLU A 379 -16.69 -10.90 18.23
N LYS A 380 -16.05 -12.01 17.84
CA LYS A 380 -16.44 -13.36 18.29
C LYS A 380 -16.17 -13.59 19.77
N GLU A 381 -15.04 -13.14 20.30
CA GLU A 381 -14.73 -13.21 21.74
C GLU A 381 -15.70 -12.36 22.56
N GLN A 382 -16.01 -11.14 22.10
CA GLN A 382 -17.00 -10.27 22.74
C GLN A 382 -18.41 -10.84 22.64
N GLY A 383 -18.78 -11.44 21.50
CA GLY A 383 -20.06 -12.12 21.30
C GLY A 383 -20.23 -13.34 22.20
N HIS A 384 -19.17 -14.12 22.43
CA HIS A 384 -19.19 -15.24 23.38
C HIS A 384 -19.22 -14.80 24.83
N ALA A 385 -18.74 -13.60 25.17
CA ALA A 385 -18.82 -13.06 26.52
C ALA A 385 -20.23 -12.57 26.91
N ILE A 386 -21.15 -12.46 25.93
CA ILE A 386 -22.52 -11.97 26.12
C ILE A 386 -23.53 -13.14 26.23
N PHE A 387 -23.10 -14.39 26.02
CA PHE A 387 -23.93 -15.60 26.19
C PHE A 387 -23.56 -16.43 27.41
#